data_AF-A0AAV3R6Q4-F1
#
_entry.id   AF-A0AAV3R6Q4-F1
#
_cell.length_a   1.000
_cell.length_b   1.000
_cell.length_c   1.000
_cell.angle_alpha   90.00
_cell.angle_beta   90.00
_cell.angle_gamma   90.00
#
_symmetry.space_group_name_H-M   'P 1'
#
loop_
_entity.id
_entity.type
_entity.pdbx_description
1 polymer ?
#
loop_
_entity_poly.entity_id
_entity_poly.type
_entity_poly.pdbx_seq_one_letter_code
_entity_poly.pdbx_strand_id
1 'polypeptide(L)'
;MEVFVSQDLERDQPEVVDIRVPMSNYMIGIQKAVIEVMDACLKEMRKTNKVDVEDLTVENGLFKSFDEIVRMQLDPIWHTLGKKTKQLVSDLKTLRKLLEYLVR
;
A
#
# COMPACT_ATOMS: atom_id res chain seq x y z
N MET A 1 -40.91 13.10 5.05
CA MET A 1 -40.45 13.17 3.66
C MET A 1 -38.98 12.83 3.69
N GLU A 2 -38.62 11.59 3.38
CA GLU A 2 -37.21 11.24 3.15
C GLU A 2 -36.89 11.64 1.71
N VAL A 3 -35.92 12.54 1.54
CA VAL A 3 -35.39 12.91 0.23
C VAL A 3 -34.26 11.93 -0.06
N PHE A 4 -34.44 11.09 -1.08
CA PHE A 4 -33.39 10.19 -1.52
C PHE A 4 -32.39 10.97 -2.37
N VAL A 5 -31.25 11.36 -1.77
CA VAL A 5 -30.15 12.10 -2.41
C VAL A 5 -29.72 11.46 -3.74
N SER A 6 -29.80 10.13 -3.84
CA SER A 6 -29.52 9.38 -5.07
C SER A 6 -30.42 9.79 -6.24
N GLN A 7 -31.72 10.04 -6.00
CA GLN A 7 -32.67 10.41 -7.06
C GLN A 7 -32.39 11.79 -7.64
N ASP A 8 -31.93 12.74 -6.82
CA ASP A 8 -31.52 14.06 -7.30
C ASP A 8 -30.20 14.00 -8.08
N LEU A 9 -29.26 13.13 -7.68
CA LEU A 9 -27.98 12.94 -8.37
C LEU A 9 -28.11 12.17 -9.70
N GLU A 10 -29.13 11.32 -9.83
CA GLU A 10 -29.40 10.57 -11.06
C GLU A 10 -30.13 11.38 -12.13
N ARG A 11 -30.78 12.48 -11.75
CA ARG A 11 -31.61 13.32 -12.64
C ARG A 11 -30.80 14.00 -13.74
N ASP A 12 -29.53 14.32 -13.47
CA ASP A 12 -28.62 14.96 -14.41
C ASP A 12 -27.19 14.43 -14.17
N GLN A 13 -26.92 13.22 -14.68
CA GLN A 13 -25.60 12.62 -14.52
C GLN A 13 -24.60 13.24 -15.48
N PRO A 14 -23.37 13.54 -15.03
CA PRO A 14 -22.32 14.01 -15.91
C PRO A 14 -21.93 12.92 -16.91
N GLU A 15 -21.61 13.32 -18.14
CA GLU A 15 -21.01 12.41 -19.12
C GLU A 15 -19.58 12.07 -18.68
N VAL A 16 -19.30 10.77 -18.53
CA VAL A 16 -17.99 10.26 -18.11
C VAL A 16 -17.40 9.43 -19.23
N VAL A 17 -16.19 9.79 -19.68
CA VAL A 17 -15.41 9.01 -20.64
C VAL A 17 -14.21 8.38 -19.92
N ASP A 18 -14.19 7.05 -19.83
CA ASP A 18 -13.07 6.29 -19.26
C ASP A 18 -11.95 6.13 -20.32
N ILE A 19 -10.83 6.82 -20.12
CA ILE A 19 -9.65 6.71 -20.96
C ILE A 19 -8.58 5.90 -20.23
N ARG A 20 -8.29 4.71 -20.76
CA ARG A 20 -7.28 3.81 -20.19
C ARG A 20 -5.92 4.07 -20.83
N VAL A 21 -4.98 4.56 -20.02
CA VAL A 21 -3.57 4.74 -20.43
C VAL A 21 -2.74 3.59 -19.86
N PRO A 22 -2.22 2.68 -20.69
CA PRO A 22 -1.40 1.58 -20.19
C PRO A 22 -0.01 2.07 -19.75
N MET A 23 0.56 1.38 -18.76
CA MET A 23 1.96 1.55 -18.41
C MET A 23 2.88 1.10 -19.55
N SER A 24 4.02 1.77 -19.70
CA SER A 24 5.06 1.29 -20.62
C SER A 24 5.70 -0.01 -20.13
N ASN A 25 6.34 -0.76 -21.04
CA ASN A 25 7.07 -1.98 -20.68
C ASN A 25 8.13 -1.75 -19.58
N TYR A 26 8.78 -0.59 -19.59
CA TYR A 26 9.77 -0.23 -18.57
C TYR A 26 9.10 0.00 -17.20
N MET A 27 7.96 0.68 -17.16
CA MET A 27 7.20 0.88 -15.93
C MET A 27 6.72 -0.46 -15.35
N ILE A 28 6.21 -1.37 -16.19
CA ILE A 28 5.81 -2.71 -15.74
C ILE A 28 7.00 -3.46 -15.13
N GLY A 29 8.18 -3.39 -15.77
CA GLY A 29 9.41 -3.99 -15.25
C GLY A 29 9.82 -3.43 -13.88
N ILE A 30 9.79 -2.10 -13.74
CA ILE A 30 10.10 -1.42 -12.47
C ILE A 30 9.09 -1.80 -11.39
N GLN A 31 7.79 -1.75 -11.70
CA GLN A 31 6.72 -2.10 -10.76
C GLN A 31 6.91 -3.51 -10.22
N LYS A 32 7.15 -4.48 -11.12
CA LYS A 32 7.36 -5.89 -10.74
C LYS A 32 8.57 -6.04 -9.81
N ALA A 33 9.70 -5.42 -10.15
CA ALA A 33 10.90 -5.48 -9.31
C ALA A 33 10.67 -4.88 -7.92
N VAL A 34 9.98 -3.74 -7.82
CA VAL A 34 9.67 -3.11 -6.53
C VAL A 34 8.75 -3.98 -5.69
N ILE A 35 7.72 -4.59 -6.30
CA ILE A 35 6.81 -5.52 -5.63
C ILE A 35 7.54 -6.76 -5.10
N GLU A 36 8.46 -7.34 -5.88
CA GLU A 36 9.29 -8.48 -5.45
C GLU A 36 10.16 -8.13 -4.24
N VAL A 37 10.76 -6.93 -4.23
CA VAL A 37 11.56 -6.46 -3.08
C VAL A 37 10.67 -6.20 -1.85
N MET A 38 9.47 -5.64 -2.05
CA MET A 38 8.50 -5.47 -0.96
C MET A 38 8.11 -6.81 -0.32
N ASP A 39 7.82 -7.83 -1.13
CA ASP A 39 7.52 -9.17 -0.62
C ASP A 39 8.68 -9.76 0.19
N ALA A 40 9.92 -9.60 -0.29
CA ALA A 40 11.11 -10.02 0.43
C ALA A 40 11.25 -9.30 1.78
N CYS A 41 11.03 -7.98 1.82
CA CYS A 41 11.04 -7.21 3.07
C CYS A 41 9.98 -7.70 4.06
N LEU A 42 8.75 -7.95 3.59
CA LEU A 42 7.66 -8.45 4.43
C LEU A 42 7.95 -9.87 4.93
N LYS A 43 8.48 -10.76 4.09
CA LYS A 43 8.93 -12.11 4.50
C LYS A 43 9.97 -12.03 5.60
N GLU A 44 10.91 -11.11 5.51
CA GLU A 44 11.93 -10.94 6.54
C GLU A 44 11.36 -10.33 7.83
N MET A 45 10.42 -9.38 7.74
CA MET A 45 9.74 -8.82 8.90
C MET A 45 8.92 -9.86 9.65
N ARG A 46 8.21 -10.75 8.93
CA ARG A 46 7.39 -11.83 9.50
C ARG A 46 8.17 -12.85 10.32
N LYS A 47 9.50 -12.95 10.13
CA LYS A 47 10.38 -13.75 11.01
C LYS A 47 10.46 -13.19 12.43
N THR A 48 10.08 -11.92 12.62
CA THR A 48 9.93 -11.31 13.93
C THR A 48 8.57 -11.73 14.48
N ASN A 49 8.50 -12.72 15.38
CA ASN A 49 7.25 -13.25 15.99
C ASN A 49 6.48 -12.24 16.88
N LYS A 50 6.67 -10.93 16.67
CA LYS A 50 6.08 -9.85 17.46
C LYS A 50 5.04 -9.03 16.68
N VAL A 51 4.78 -9.36 15.43
CA VAL A 51 3.85 -8.64 14.55
C VAL A 51 2.81 -9.59 14.00
N ASP A 52 1.61 -9.07 13.76
CA ASP A 52 0.55 -9.84 13.13
C ASP A 52 0.89 -10.03 11.66
N VAL A 53 0.93 -11.30 11.25
CA VAL A 53 1.42 -11.73 9.94
C VAL A 53 0.33 -11.56 8.87
N GLU A 54 -0.95 -11.58 9.27
CA GLU A 54 -2.09 -11.52 8.35
C GLU A 54 -2.19 -10.18 7.64
N ASP A 55 -1.86 -9.09 8.34
CA ASP A 55 -1.90 -7.74 7.78
C ASP A 55 -0.67 -7.40 6.93
N LEU A 56 0.46 -8.10 7.13
CA LEU A 56 1.74 -7.81 6.50
C LEU A 56 1.89 -8.50 5.13
N THR A 57 0.96 -8.25 4.22
CA THR A 57 0.97 -8.78 2.84
C THR A 57 1.29 -7.71 1.80
N VAL A 58 1.72 -8.13 0.61
CA VAL A 58 1.99 -7.22 -0.52
C VAL A 58 0.71 -6.49 -0.94
N GLU A 59 -0.42 -7.20 -0.99
CA GLU A 59 -1.73 -6.66 -1.34
C GLU A 59 -2.12 -5.53 -0.38
N ASN A 60 -2.00 -5.78 0.93
CA ASN A 60 -2.22 -4.75 1.94
C ASN A 60 -1.23 -3.59 1.78
N GLY A 61 0.02 -3.91 1.43
CA GLY A 61 1.09 -2.98 1.11
C GLY A 61 0.76 -1.96 0.02
N LEU A 62 -0.20 -2.24 -0.87
CA LEU A 62 -0.58 -1.32 -1.95
C LEU A 62 -1.61 -0.27 -1.50
N PHE A 63 -2.32 -0.49 -0.40
CA PHE A 63 -3.29 0.49 0.12
C PHE A 63 -2.60 1.62 0.88
N LYS A 64 -3.20 2.81 0.86
CA LYS A 64 -2.68 3.99 1.58
C LYS A 64 -2.58 3.76 3.09
N SER A 65 -3.53 3.01 3.67
CA SER A 65 -3.62 2.69 5.09
C SER A 65 -2.49 1.79 5.61
N PHE A 66 -1.68 1.19 4.73
CA PHE A 66 -0.66 0.23 5.15
C PHE A 66 0.36 0.79 6.16
N ASP A 67 0.83 2.04 5.96
CA ASP A 67 1.77 2.66 6.91
C ASP A 67 1.16 2.82 8.30
N GLU A 68 -0.14 3.07 8.37
CA GLU A 68 -0.87 3.23 9.63
C GLU A 68 -1.01 1.89 10.34
N ILE A 69 -1.36 0.83 9.60
CA ILE A 69 -1.42 -0.55 10.12
C ILE A 69 -0.05 -0.99 10.69
N VAL A 70 1.02 -0.78 9.91
CA VAL A 70 2.39 -1.11 10.34
C VAL A 70 2.78 -0.34 11.60
N ARG A 71 2.45 0.95 11.70
CA ARG A 71 2.70 1.75 12.92
C ARG A 71 1.89 1.25 14.11
N MET A 72 0.60 1.00 13.94
CA MET A 72 -0.29 0.54 15.01
C MET A 72 0.24 -0.75 15.66
N GLN A 73 0.79 -1.67 14.87
CA GLN A 73 1.37 -2.91 15.39
C GLN A 73 2.77 -2.72 15.98
N LEU A 74 3.61 -1.86 15.40
CA LEU A 74 5.02 -1.74 15.79
C LEU A 74 5.28 -0.72 16.90
N ASP A 75 4.48 0.33 17.01
CA ASP A 75 4.65 1.41 18.00
C ASP A 75 4.70 0.86 19.45
N PRO A 76 3.82 -0.07 19.88
CA PRO A 76 3.85 -0.62 21.24
C PRO A 76 5.14 -1.38 21.59
N ILE A 77 5.82 -1.93 20.58
CA ILE A 77 7.01 -2.77 20.75
C ILE A 77 8.27 -2.13 20.19
N TRP A 78 8.21 -0.88 19.72
CA TRP A 78 9.25 -0.24 18.92
C TRP A 78 10.63 -0.25 19.58
N HIS A 79 10.68 -0.04 20.90
CA HIS A 79 11.91 -0.06 21.67
C HIS A 79 12.58 -1.44 21.72
N THR A 80 11.80 -2.51 21.55
CA THR A 80 12.25 -3.91 21.60
C THR A 80 12.62 -4.48 20.24
N LEU A 81 12.36 -3.72 19.15
CA LEU A 81 12.69 -4.13 17.79
C LEU A 81 14.17 -3.91 17.49
N GLY A 82 14.80 -4.90 16.86
CA GLY A 82 16.17 -4.79 16.39
C GLY A 82 16.33 -3.77 15.25
N LYS A 83 17.56 -3.31 15.04
CA LYS A 83 17.91 -2.36 13.96
C LYS A 83 17.45 -2.84 12.58
N LYS A 84 17.56 -4.16 12.32
CA LYS A 84 17.14 -4.78 11.06
C LYS A 84 15.65 -4.56 10.77
N THR A 85 14.77 -4.84 11.72
CA THR A 85 13.32 -4.68 11.55
C THR A 85 12.95 -3.21 11.32
N LYS A 86 13.59 -2.28 12.05
CA LYS A 86 13.37 -0.84 11.85
C LYS A 86 13.81 -0.38 10.46
N GLN A 87 14.92 -0.92 9.94
CA GLN A 87 15.36 -0.66 8.58
C GLN A 87 14.34 -1.16 7.55
N LEU A 88 13.83 -2.39 7.71
CA LEU A 88 12.83 -2.96 6.79
C LEU A 88 11.54 -2.12 6.72
N VAL A 89 11.10 -1.54 7.84
CA VAL A 89 9.96 -0.61 7.85
C VAL A 89 10.25 0.65 7.02
N SER A 90 11.46 1.21 7.15
CA SER A 90 11.90 2.35 6.35
C SER A 90 12.01 2.02 4.86
N ASP A 91 12.49 0.82 4.55
CA ASP A 91 12.64 0.34 3.17
C ASP A 91 11.26 0.16 2.52
N LEU A 92 10.30 -0.47 3.22
CA LEU A 92 8.93 -0.62 2.75
C LEU A 92 8.27 0.73 2.43
N LYS A 93 8.45 1.73 3.31
CA LYS A 93 7.94 3.08 3.06
C LYS A 93 8.55 3.70 1.79
N THR A 94 9.85 3.48 1.57
CA THR A 94 10.57 3.99 0.39
C THR A 94 10.10 3.30 -0.88
N LEU A 95 9.97 1.96 -0.87
CA LEU A 95 9.50 1.17 -2.00
C LEU A 95 8.07 1.55 -2.41
N ARG A 96 7.18 1.75 -1.43
CA ARG A 96 5.80 2.21 -1.69
C ARG A 96 5.77 3.60 -2.33
N LYS A 97 6.65 4.50 -1.89
CA LYS A 97 6.79 5.84 -2.50
C LYS A 97 7.33 5.78 -3.93
N LEU A 98 8.24 4.85 -4.24
CA LEU A 98 8.70 4.60 -5.60
C LEU A 98 7.56 4.11 -6.51
N LEU A 99 6.69 3.22 -6.01
CA LEU A 99 5.49 2.81 -6.76
C LEU A 99 4.54 3.99 -7.02
N GLU A 100 4.36 4.88 -6.05
CA GLU A 100 3.53 6.08 -6.24
C GLU A 100 4.12 7.02 -7.31
N TYR A 101 5.44 7.20 -7.34
CA TYR A 101 6.12 7.99 -8.36
C TYR A 101 6.16 7.35 -9.74
N LEU A 102 5.92 6.05 -9.83
CA LEU A 102 5.86 5.36 -11.10
C LEU A 102 4.53 5.58 -11.82
N VAL A 103 3.45 5.80 -11.07
CA VAL A 103 2.07 5.90 -11.60
C VAL A 103 1.59 7.36 -11.71
N ARG A 104 2.28 8.30 -11.05
CA ARG A 104 2.02 9.74 -11.14
C ARG A 104 2.98 10.42 -12.12
#